data_AF-A0A0C1G8Q1-F1
#
_entry.id   AF-A0A0C1G8Q1-F1
#
_cell.length_a   1.000
_cell.length_b   1.000
_cell.length_c   1.000
_cell.angle_alpha   90.00
_cell.angle_beta   90.00
_cell.angle_gamma   90.00
#
_symmetry.space_group_name_H-M   'P 1'
#
loop_
_entity.id
_entity.type
_entity.pdbx_description
1 polymer ?
#
loop_
_entity_poly.entity_id
_entity_poly.type
_entity_poly.pdbx_seq_one_letter_code
_entity_poly.pdbx_strand_id
1 'polypeptide(L)'
;MGILRGVPALLGTAVGTGLVLFIVGFGLGTTILEHDMVLSALRIVGMGAILWLAWMIATAPVADASKPDNAQALGFVPAFLLQWLNPKAWIVSVSIVGAFMAADGSAFLQAGTLSAVFISAAILGCFPWLASGAALRKLLQNPMAARVFNYALGLSIAASMITII
;
A
#
# COMPACT_ATOMS: atom_id res chain seq x y z
N MET A 1 11.01 -3.14 -15.03
CA MET A 1 10.35 -2.00 -14.36
C MET A 1 11.34 -0.87 -14.20
N GLY A 2 11.14 0.24 -14.91
CA GLY A 2 11.84 1.50 -14.63
C GLY A 2 11.11 2.27 -13.55
N ILE A 3 11.80 3.19 -12.87
CA ILE A 3 11.25 4.08 -11.82
C ILE A 3 9.90 4.67 -12.27
N LEU A 4 9.82 5.14 -13.52
CA LEU A 4 8.61 5.72 -14.12
C LEU A 4 7.39 4.78 -14.17
N ARG A 5 7.59 3.46 -14.30
CA ARG A 5 6.48 2.49 -14.30
C ARG A 5 5.91 2.22 -12.90
N GLY A 6 6.66 2.54 -11.84
CA GLY A 6 6.20 2.39 -10.44
C GLY A 6 5.59 3.67 -9.85
N VAL A 7 5.78 4.82 -10.49
CA VAL A 7 5.22 6.12 -10.06
C VAL A 7 3.69 6.08 -9.93
N PRO A 8 2.91 5.49 -10.87
CA PRO A 8 1.45 5.45 -10.72
C PRO A 8 0.99 4.73 -9.46
N ALA A 9 1.58 3.57 -9.13
CA ALA A 9 1.28 2.83 -7.91
C ALA A 9 1.69 3.59 -6.64
N LEU A 10 2.84 4.29 -6.68
CA LEU A 10 3.29 5.13 -5.57
C LEU A 10 2.26 6.22 -5.28
N LEU A 11 1.87 6.97 -6.32
CA LEU A 11 0.90 8.04 -6.19
C LEU A 11 -0.45 7.51 -5.72
N GLY A 12 -0.90 6.36 -6.24
CA GLY A 12 -2.13 5.71 -5.80
C GLY A 12 -2.08 5.36 -4.31
N THR A 13 -0.97 4.78 -3.86
CA THR A 13 -0.76 4.44 -2.44
C THR A 13 -0.70 5.68 -1.56
N ALA A 14 0.07 6.71 -1.93
CA ALA A 14 0.20 7.93 -1.15
C ALA A 14 -1.15 8.66 -1.02
N VAL A 15 -1.84 8.87 -2.14
CA VAL A 15 -3.14 9.55 -2.18
C VAL A 15 -4.22 8.71 -1.48
N GLY A 16 -4.21 7.39 -1.65
CA GLY A 16 -5.15 6.48 -0.99
C GLY A 16 -5.06 6.57 0.52
N THR A 17 -3.84 6.45 1.08
CA THR A 17 -3.64 6.55 2.53
C THR A 17 -3.88 7.97 3.03
N GLY A 18 -3.49 9.01 2.28
CA GLY A 18 -3.81 10.40 2.63
C GLY A 18 -5.32 10.64 2.72
N LEU A 19 -6.10 10.08 1.80
CA LEU A 19 -7.56 10.23 1.83
C LEU A 19 -8.20 9.46 3.00
N VAL A 20 -7.71 8.27 3.34
CA VAL A 20 -8.11 7.56 4.56
C VAL A 20 -7.82 8.43 5.78
N LEU A 21 -6.62 9.03 5.86
CA LEU A 21 -6.24 9.95 6.93
C LEU A 21 -7.17 11.15 7.02
N PHE A 22 -7.48 11.78 5.88
CA PHE A 22 -8.42 12.89 5.82
C PHE A 22 -9.80 12.51 6.38
N ILE A 23 -10.34 11.35 5.98
CA ILE A 23 -11.65 10.86 6.42
C ILE A 23 -11.64 10.56 7.93
N VAL A 24 -10.57 9.95 8.43
CA VAL A 24 -10.41 9.70 9.86
C VAL A 24 -10.33 11.01 10.64
N GLY A 25 -9.54 11.97 10.15
CA GLY A 25 -9.38 13.28 10.79
C GLY A 25 -10.63 14.15 10.75
N PHE A 26 -11.45 14.00 9.71
CA PHE A 26 -12.74 14.66 9.61
C PHE A 26 -13.80 14.05 10.54
N GLY A 27 -13.50 12.94 11.21
CA GLY A 27 -14.35 12.31 12.22
C GLY A 27 -15.21 11.15 11.72
N LEU A 28 -15.16 10.82 10.42
CA LEU A 28 -15.84 9.63 9.89
C LEU A 28 -15.13 8.33 10.28
N GLY A 29 -13.84 8.39 10.62
CA GLY A 29 -13.05 7.22 10.99
C GLY A 29 -13.50 6.55 12.29
N THR A 30 -13.86 7.33 13.32
CA THR A 30 -14.35 6.77 14.60
C THR A 30 -15.71 6.11 14.43
N THR A 31 -16.62 6.73 13.68
CA THR A 31 -17.94 6.15 13.37
C THR A 31 -17.81 4.82 12.60
N ILE A 32 -16.87 4.74 11.66
CA ILE A 32 -16.59 3.52 10.89
C ILE A 32 -15.99 2.42 11.77
N LEU A 33 -15.09 2.77 12.70
CA LEU A 33 -14.41 1.83 13.59
C LEU A 33 -15.28 1.34 14.76
N GLU A 34 -16.34 2.08 15.11
CA GLU A 34 -17.33 1.65 16.10
C GLU A 34 -18.37 0.67 15.51
N HIS A 35 -18.41 0.50 14.18
CA HIS A 35 -19.34 -0.41 13.52
C HIS A 35 -18.64 -1.71 13.07
N ASP A 36 -18.81 -2.76 13.88
CA ASP A 36 -18.24 -4.10 13.63
C ASP A 36 -18.56 -4.68 12.24
N MET A 37 -19.72 -4.35 11.68
CA MET A 37 -20.14 -4.81 10.35
C MET A 37 -19.28 -4.18 9.23
N VAL A 38 -18.92 -2.90 9.37
CA VAL A 38 -18.10 -2.18 8.40
C VAL A 38 -16.66 -2.69 8.47
N LEU A 39 -16.12 -2.84 9.68
CA LEU A 39 -14.82 -3.47 9.92
C LEU A 39 -14.74 -4.90 9.35
N SER A 40 -15.80 -5.70 9.54
CA SER A 40 -15.86 -7.07 9.01
C SER A 40 -15.89 -7.08 7.47
N ALA A 41 -16.65 -6.20 6.84
CA ALA A 41 -16.67 -6.07 5.38
C ALA A 41 -15.28 -5.66 4.84
N LEU A 42 -14.66 -4.65 5.46
CA LEU A 42 -13.29 -4.21 5.12
C LEU A 42 -12.27 -5.34 5.25
N ARG A 43 -12.35 -6.14 6.32
CA ARG A 43 -11.48 -7.32 6.51
C ARG A 43 -11.67 -8.35 5.40
N ILE A 44 -12.90 -8.73 5.08
CA ILE A 44 -13.19 -9.72 4.04
C ILE A 44 -12.71 -9.24 2.67
N VAL A 45 -13.00 -8.00 2.31
CA VAL A 45 -12.60 -7.44 1.01
C VAL A 45 -11.08 -7.25 0.95
N GLY A 46 -10.44 -6.82 2.04
CA GLY A 46 -8.98 -6.71 2.12
C GLY A 46 -8.26 -8.05 2.06
N MET A 47 -8.79 -9.09 2.71
CA MET A 47 -8.30 -10.45 2.55
C MET A 47 -8.40 -10.91 1.10
N GLY A 48 -9.55 -10.71 0.44
CA GLY A 48 -9.74 -11.04 -0.97
C GLY A 48 -8.73 -10.33 -1.87
N ALA A 49 -8.49 -9.04 -1.64
CA ALA A 49 -7.54 -8.26 -2.42
C ALA A 49 -6.07 -8.68 -2.19
N ILE A 50 -5.67 -8.95 -0.94
CA ILE A 50 -4.33 -9.45 -0.62
C ILE A 50 -4.11 -10.84 -1.22
N LEU A 51 -5.10 -11.74 -1.12
CA LEU A 51 -5.02 -13.07 -1.73
C LEU A 51 -4.91 -12.99 -3.25
N TRP A 52 -5.67 -12.08 -3.87
CA TRP A 52 -5.57 -11.81 -5.30
C TRP A 52 -4.19 -11.26 -5.69
N LEU A 53 -3.62 -10.33 -4.91
CA LEU A 53 -2.26 -9.83 -5.12
C LEU A 53 -1.20 -10.91 -4.91
N ALA A 54 -1.30 -11.72 -3.86
CA ALA A 54 -0.40 -12.81 -3.58
C ALA A 54 -0.42 -13.83 -4.72
N TRP A 55 -1.62 -14.16 -5.22
CA TRP A 55 -1.79 -14.99 -6.42
C TRP A 55 -1.10 -14.35 -7.63
N MET A 56 -1.35 -13.07 -7.92
CA MET A 56 -0.69 -12.38 -9.03
C MET A 56 0.83 -12.37 -8.93
N ILE A 57 1.41 -12.18 -7.74
CA ILE A 57 2.86 -12.22 -7.53
C ILE A 57 3.39 -13.65 -7.70
N ALA A 58 2.71 -14.65 -7.14
CA ALA A 58 3.10 -16.04 -7.21
C ALA A 58 3.02 -16.60 -8.65
N THR A 59 2.02 -16.17 -9.42
CA THR A 59 1.84 -16.55 -10.82
C THR A 59 2.48 -15.56 -11.79
N ALA A 60 3.23 -14.56 -11.30
CA ALA A 60 3.89 -13.60 -12.17
C ALA A 60 4.86 -14.37 -13.09
N PRO A 61 4.72 -14.23 -14.42
CA PRO A 61 5.61 -14.91 -15.35
C PRO A 61 7.06 -14.49 -15.05
N VAL A 62 7.92 -15.48 -14.80
CA VAL A 62 9.35 -15.23 -14.67
C VAL A 62 9.81 -14.72 -16.02
N ALA A 63 10.36 -13.50 -16.06
CA ALA A 63 10.74 -12.84 -17.30
C ALA A 63 11.66 -13.76 -18.12
N ASP A 64 11.13 -14.22 -19.25
CA ASP A 64 11.89 -14.95 -20.26
C ASP A 64 12.74 -13.89 -20.98
N ALA A 65 14.07 -14.02 -20.93
CA ALA A 65 14.99 -12.99 -21.47
C ALA A 65 14.82 -12.76 -22.99
N SER A 66 14.05 -13.62 -23.66
CA SER A 66 13.75 -13.65 -25.09
C SER A 66 12.39 -13.04 -25.47
N LYS A 67 11.52 -12.67 -24.51
CA LYS A 67 10.20 -12.08 -24.79
C LYS A 67 10.08 -10.67 -24.20
N PRO A 68 9.42 -9.73 -24.92
CA PRO A 68 9.15 -8.40 -24.37
C PRO A 68 8.34 -8.52 -23.08
N ASP A 69 8.84 -7.89 -22.02
CA ASP A 69 8.30 -7.87 -20.66
C ASP A 69 6.92 -7.19 -20.65
N ASN A 70 5.87 -8.00 -20.85
CA ASN A 70 4.46 -7.57 -20.95
C ASN A 70 3.74 -7.61 -19.59
N ALA A 71 4.49 -7.78 -18.48
CA ALA A 71 3.92 -7.73 -17.14
C ALA A 71 3.41 -6.31 -16.85
N GLN A 72 2.08 -6.17 -16.74
CA GLN A 72 1.43 -4.90 -16.46
C GLN A 72 1.83 -4.42 -15.05
N ALA A 73 2.46 -3.25 -14.98
CA ALA A 73 2.78 -2.63 -13.70
C ALA A 73 1.48 -2.23 -12.98
N LEU A 74 1.44 -2.39 -11.66
CA LEU A 74 0.31 -1.95 -10.85
C LEU A 74 0.07 -0.45 -11.09
N GLY A 75 -1.16 -0.11 -11.49
CA GLY A 75 -1.55 1.27 -11.79
C GLY A 75 -1.94 2.07 -10.54
N PHE A 76 -2.29 3.33 -10.75
CA PHE A 76 -2.78 4.21 -9.70
C PHE A 76 -4.05 3.68 -9.02
N VAL A 77 -5.08 3.35 -9.79
CA VAL A 77 -6.40 2.98 -9.26
C VAL A 77 -6.36 1.74 -8.38
N PRO A 78 -5.74 0.62 -8.80
CA PRO A 78 -5.60 -0.54 -7.92
C PRO A 78 -4.83 -0.21 -6.63
N ALA A 79 -3.71 0.52 -6.74
CA ALA A 79 -2.90 0.90 -5.59
C ALA A 79 -3.64 1.82 -4.60
N PHE A 80 -4.46 2.74 -5.12
CA PHE A 80 -5.34 3.60 -4.34
C PHE A 80 -6.39 2.78 -3.59
N LEU A 81 -7.16 1.95 -4.29
CA LEU A 81 -8.23 1.15 -3.68
C LEU A 81 -7.70 0.17 -2.63
N LEU A 82 -6.50 -0.37 -2.83
CA LEU A 82 -5.85 -1.26 -1.87
C LEU A 82 -5.60 -0.59 -0.51
N GLN A 83 -5.36 0.72 -0.45
CA GLN A 83 -5.16 1.40 0.84
C GLN A 83 -6.44 1.45 1.67
N TRP A 84 -7.59 1.54 1.01
CA TRP A 84 -8.88 1.50 1.70
C TRP A 84 -9.13 0.14 2.33
N LEU A 85 -8.69 -0.92 1.66
CA LEU A 85 -8.82 -2.29 2.15
C LEU A 85 -7.73 -2.67 3.16
N ASN A 86 -6.74 -1.82 3.37
CA ASN A 86 -5.59 -2.08 4.22
C ASN A 86 -5.88 -1.59 5.65
N PRO A 87 -6.16 -2.48 6.63
CA PRO A 87 -6.43 -2.07 8.00
C PRO A 87 -5.26 -1.32 8.65
N LYS A 88 -4.02 -1.57 8.19
CA LYS A 88 -2.84 -0.81 8.63
C LYS A 88 -2.96 0.67 8.28
N ALA A 89 -3.49 1.01 7.10
CA ALA A 89 -3.65 2.41 6.69
C ALA A 89 -4.64 3.14 7.60
N TRP A 90 -5.73 2.48 8.00
CA TRP A 90 -6.71 3.01 8.96
C TRP A 90 -6.12 3.19 10.35
N ILE A 91 -5.41 2.18 10.88
CA ILE A 91 -4.80 2.27 12.21
C ILE A 91 -3.78 3.42 12.28
N VAL A 92 -2.89 3.52 11.28
CA VAL A 92 -1.91 4.62 11.21
C VAL A 92 -2.59 5.97 11.12
N SER A 93 -3.68 6.07 10.34
CA SER A 93 -4.45 7.31 10.21
C SER A 93 -5.06 7.75 11.54
N VAL A 94 -5.64 6.82 12.31
CA VAL A 94 -6.17 7.10 13.65
C VAL A 94 -5.07 7.54 14.59
N SER A 95 -3.91 6.89 14.58
CA SER A 95 -2.76 7.29 15.39
C SER A 95 -2.28 8.71 15.06
N ILE A 96 -2.19 9.07 13.77
CA ILE A 96 -1.76 10.41 13.36
C ILE A 96 -2.79 11.46 13.79
N VAL A 97 -4.07 11.20 13.55
CA VAL A 97 -5.15 12.11 13.95
C VAL A 97 -5.16 12.32 15.46
N GLY A 98 -5.09 11.24 16.25
CA GLY A 98 -5.06 11.33 17.71
C GLY A 98 -3.80 11.99 18.28
N ALA A 99 -2.67 11.93 17.57
CA ALA A 99 -1.42 12.52 18.01
C ALA A 99 -1.28 14.01 17.63
N PHE A 100 -1.86 14.43 16.49
CA PHE A 100 -1.55 15.74 15.89
C PHE A 100 -2.76 16.64 15.68
N MET A 101 -4.00 16.15 15.79
CA MET A 101 -5.18 17.03 15.74
C MET A 101 -5.49 17.58 17.13
N ALA A 102 -5.78 18.87 17.18
CA ALA A 102 -6.23 19.55 18.40
C ALA A 102 -7.76 19.56 18.46
N ALA A 103 -8.31 19.58 19.68
CA ALA A 103 -9.76 19.62 19.90
C ALA A 103 -10.38 20.96 19.47
N ASP A 104 -9.58 22.03 19.43
CA ASP A 104 -9.96 23.36 18.99
C ASP A 104 -9.62 23.60 17.51
N GLY A 105 -10.48 24.36 16.82
CA GLY A 105 -10.32 24.71 15.41
C GLY A 105 -11.08 23.82 14.43
N SER A 106 -10.86 24.05 13.13
CA SER A 106 -11.57 23.34 12.06
C SER A 106 -10.95 21.96 11.80
N ALA A 107 -11.68 20.90 12.13
CA ALA A 107 -11.29 19.53 11.82
C ALA A 107 -11.01 19.32 10.32
N PHE A 108 -11.75 20.00 9.45
CA PHE A 108 -11.55 19.95 8.00
C PHE A 108 -10.17 20.49 7.59
N LEU A 109 -9.77 21.65 8.11
CA LEU A 109 -8.47 22.26 7.76
C LEU A 109 -7.30 21.46 8.35
N GLN A 110 -7.44 20.97 9.57
CA GLN A 110 -6.42 20.14 10.21
C GLN A 110 -6.24 18.80 9.49
N ALA A 111 -7.33 18.09 9.20
CA ALA A 111 -7.31 16.84 8.45
C ALA A 111 -6.74 17.03 7.02
N GLY A 112 -7.14 18.12 6.35
CA GLY A 112 -6.62 18.47 5.02
C GLY A 112 -5.11 18.72 5.04
N THR A 113 -4.63 19.47 6.03
CA THR A 113 -3.21 19.77 6.20
C THR A 113 -2.40 18.52 6.50
N LEU A 114 -2.85 17.69 7.45
CA LEU A 114 -2.17 16.44 7.80
C LEU A 114 -2.12 15.47 6.62
N SER A 115 -3.23 15.32 5.87
CA SER A 115 -3.26 14.50 4.66
C SER A 115 -2.26 15.01 3.61
N ALA A 116 -2.22 16.32 3.36
CA ALA A 116 -1.31 16.91 2.38
C ALA A 116 0.17 16.70 2.76
N VAL A 117 0.49 16.89 4.04
CA VAL A 117 1.84 16.65 4.57
C VAL A 117 2.20 15.16 4.43
N PHE A 118 1.28 14.26 4.79
CA PHE A 118 1.51 12.82 4.68
C PHE A 118 1.77 12.40 3.24
N ILE A 119 0.92 12.82 2.29
CA ILE A 119 1.08 12.50 0.86
C ILE A 119 2.44 12.98 0.36
N SER A 120 2.81 14.22 0.69
CA SER A 120 4.09 14.81 0.26
C SER A 120 5.28 14.04 0.84
N ALA A 121 5.24 13.74 2.14
CA ALA A 121 6.29 12.97 2.80
C ALA A 121 6.39 11.54 2.26
N ALA A 122 5.26 10.87 2.00
CA ALA A 122 5.22 9.52 1.45
C ALA A 122 5.80 9.49 0.03
N ILE A 123 5.45 10.45 -0.82
CA ILE A 123 6.01 10.54 -2.18
C ILE A 123 7.52 10.74 -2.11
N LEU A 124 8.00 11.72 -1.34
CA LEU A 124 9.43 12.03 -1.21
C LEU A 124 10.22 10.87 -0.59
N GLY A 125 9.71 10.27 0.49
CA GLY A 125 10.37 9.19 1.22
C GLY A 125 10.43 7.86 0.47
N CYS A 126 9.51 7.63 -0.47
CA CYS A 126 9.48 6.41 -1.26
C CYS A 126 10.23 6.51 -2.60
N PHE A 127 10.68 7.69 -3.03
CA PHE A 127 11.56 7.81 -4.20
C PHE A 127 12.87 7.00 -4.06
N PRO A 128 13.57 7.03 -2.91
CA PRO A 128 14.72 6.15 -2.66
C PRO A 128 14.37 4.66 -2.78
N TRP A 129 13.19 4.26 -2.31
CA TRP A 129 12.70 2.88 -2.42
C TRP A 129 12.40 2.47 -3.87
N LEU A 130 11.80 3.36 -4.65
CA LEU A 130 11.60 3.17 -6.09
C LEU A 130 12.92 3.02 -6.85
N ALA A 131 13.94 3.82 -6.49
CA ALA A 131 15.27 3.71 -7.06
C ALA A 131 15.96 2.38 -6.67
N SER A 132 15.83 1.95 -5.42
CA SER A 132 16.34 0.66 -4.93
C SER A 132 15.68 -0.52 -5.62
N GLY A 133 14.36 -0.47 -5.89
CA GLY A 133 13.66 -1.50 -6.65
C GLY A 133 14.19 -1.66 -8.08
N ALA A 134 14.60 -0.56 -8.72
CA ALA A 134 15.25 -0.61 -10.03
C ALA A 134 16.66 -1.22 -9.96
N ALA A 135 17.41 -0.96 -8.89
CA ALA A 135 18.73 -1.56 -8.65
C ALA A 135 18.63 -3.07 -8.36
N LEU A 136 17.66 -3.48 -7.55
CA LEU A 136 17.42 -4.89 -7.20
C LEU A 136 17.07 -5.73 -8.44
N ARG A 137 16.38 -5.15 -9.42
CA ARG A 137 16.09 -5.82 -10.70
C ARG A 137 17.35 -6.13 -11.51
N LYS A 138 18.41 -5.32 -11.43
CA LYS A 138 19.70 -5.66 -12.07
C LYS A 138 20.30 -6.91 -11.41
N LEU A 139 20.17 -7.05 -10.09
CA LEU A 139 20.60 -8.25 -9.36
C LEU A 139 19.73 -9.48 -9.69
N LEU A 140 18.43 -9.28 -9.93
CA LEU A 140 17.45 -10.34 -10.23
C LEU A 140 17.36 -10.68 -11.73
N GLN A 141 18.33 -10.27 -12.56
CA GLN A 141 18.42 -10.69 -13.96
C GLN A 141 18.70 -12.20 -14.10
N ASN A 142 19.21 -12.85 -13.05
CA ASN A 142 19.35 -14.29 -13.00
C ASN A 142 18.01 -14.97 -12.60
N PRO A 143 17.42 -15.81 -13.46
CA PRO A 143 16.11 -16.43 -13.24
C PRO A 143 16.07 -17.37 -12.01
N MET A 144 17.19 -17.98 -11.61
CA MET A 144 17.24 -18.76 -10.36
C MET A 144 17.22 -17.86 -9.12
N ALA A 145 17.98 -16.76 -9.14
CA ALA A 145 17.98 -15.79 -8.04
C ALA A 145 16.61 -15.12 -7.87
N ALA A 146 15.94 -14.81 -8.98
CA ALA A 146 14.58 -14.27 -8.98
C ALA A 146 13.56 -15.22 -8.35
N ARG A 147 13.63 -16.52 -8.67
CA ARG A 147 12.73 -17.52 -8.07
C ARG A 147 12.97 -17.69 -6.58
N VAL A 148 14.22 -17.80 -6.14
CA VAL A 148 14.55 -17.93 -4.71
C VAL A 148 14.10 -16.70 -3.93
N PHE A 149 14.31 -15.50 -4.48
CA PHE A 149 13.85 -14.25 -3.86
C PHE A 149 12.32 -14.20 -3.75
N ASN A 150 11.59 -14.55 -4.81
CA ASN A 150 10.12 -14.56 -4.80
C ASN A 150 9.57 -15.56 -3.78
N TYR A 151 10.14 -16.77 -3.69
CA TYR A 151 9.75 -17.76 -2.70
C TYR A 151 10.04 -17.30 -1.28
N ALA A 152 11.21 -16.73 -1.02
CA ALA A 152 11.57 -16.21 0.29
C ALA A 152 10.61 -15.09 0.72
N LEU A 153 10.33 -14.15 -0.17
CA LEU A 153 9.46 -13.01 0.11
C LEU A 153 8.01 -13.46 0.33
N GLY A 154 7.51 -14.39 -0.49
CA GLY A 154 6.19 -15.00 -0.31
C GLY A 154 6.05 -15.75 1.02
N LEU A 155 7.06 -16.54 1.40
CA LEU A 155 7.09 -17.23 2.69
C LEU A 155 7.14 -16.27 3.87
N SER A 156 7.92 -15.19 3.78
CA SER A 156 7.97 -14.17 4.84
C SER A 156 6.63 -13.47 5.02
N ILE A 157 5.93 -13.16 3.93
CA ILE A 157 4.58 -12.57 4.01
C ILE A 157 3.61 -13.57 4.65
N ALA A 158 3.60 -14.83 4.19
CA ALA A 158 2.74 -15.87 4.76
C ALA A 158 3.02 -16.11 6.25
N ALA A 159 4.30 -16.17 6.65
CA ALA A 159 4.71 -16.34 8.04
C ALA A 159 4.29 -15.15 8.92
N SER A 160 4.33 -13.92 8.39
CA SER A 160 3.88 -12.74 9.13
C SER A 160 2.37 -12.73 9.41
N MET A 161 1.57 -13.48 8.64
CA MET A 161 0.15 -13.65 8.94
C MET A 161 -0.11 -14.66 10.05
N ILE A 162 0.80 -15.60 10.30
CA ILE A 162 0.67 -16.58 11.39
C ILE A 162 0.74 -15.89 12.76
N THR A 163 1.47 -14.77 12.88
CA THR A 163 1.53 -13.97 14.11
C THR A 163 0.34 -13.04 14.32
N ILE A 164 -0.57 -12.95 13.35
CA ILE A 164 -1.79 -12.13 13.40
C ILE A 164 -3.00 -12.97 13.89
N ILE A 165 -2.90 -14.30 13.83
CA ILE A 165 -3.83 -15.25 14.45
C ILE A 165 -3.47 -15.40 15.93
#